data_AF-A0A1W9P9N5-F1
#
_entry.id   AF-A0A1W9P9N5-F1
#
_cell.length_a   1.000
_cell.length_b   1.000
_cell.length_c   1.000
_cell.angle_alpha   90.00
_cell.angle_beta   90.00
_cell.angle_gamma   90.00
#
_symmetry.space_group_name_H-M   'P 1'
#
loop_
_entity.id
_entity.type
_entity.pdbx_description
1 polymer ?
#
loop_
_entity_poly.entity_id
_entity_poly.type
_entity_poly.pdbx_seq_one_letter_code
_entity_poly.pdbx_strand_id
1 'polypeptide(L)' 'MLIFTEDTFNIMFGTPSANKELFVRAIDKTTNEVVGFLGSIPRKLSIEGKRYNFIIPAWLAVHWKHQKKG' A
#
# COMPACT_ATOMS: atom_id res chain seq x y z
N MET A 1 15.54 5.73 -12.68
CA MET A 1 15.10 6.81 -11.78
C MET A 1 13.98 6.26 -10.92
N LEU A 2 14.21 6.11 -9.61
CA LEU A 2 13.14 5.75 -8.67
C LEU A 2 12.34 7.03 -8.37
N ILE A 3 11.04 7.02 -8.65
CA ILE A 3 10.18 8.21 -8.55
C ILE A 3 9.69 8.44 -7.10
N PHE A 4 9.77 7.42 -6.24
CA PHE A 4 9.28 7.48 -4.86
C PHE A 4 10.38 7.19 -3.86
N THR A 5 10.56 8.10 -2.90
CA THR A 5 11.49 7.98 -1.76
C THR A 5 10.78 7.48 -0.51
N GLU A 6 11.52 7.05 0.51
CA GLU A 6 10.96 6.70 1.82
C GLU A 6 10.11 7.83 2.42
N ASP A 7 10.59 9.08 2.34
CA ASP A 7 9.83 10.26 2.77
C ASP A 7 8.50 10.39 2.05
N THR A 8 8.47 10.09 0.75
CA THR A 8 7.24 10.11 -0.04
C THR A 8 6.25 9.08 0.51
N PHE A 9 6.71 7.85 0.77
CA PHE A 9 5.88 6.80 1.39
C PHE A 9 5.37 7.23 2.76
N ASN A 10 6.23 7.80 3.60
CA ASN A 10 5.86 8.25 4.94
C ASN A 10 4.77 9.32 4.93
N ILE A 11 4.88 10.32 4.04
CA ILE A 11 3.86 11.36 3.87
C ILE A 11 2.54 10.77 3.37
N MET A 12 2.59 9.90 2.36
CA MET A 12 1.38 9.35 1.75
C MET A 12 0.56 8.50 2.71
N PHE A 13 1.24 7.67 3.51
CA PHE A 13 0.60 6.75 4.43
C PHE A 13 0.39 7.32 5.84
N GLY A 14 0.92 8.51 6.14
CA GLY A 14 0.76 9.15 7.44
C GLY A 14 1.60 8.50 8.55
N THR A 15 2.83 8.11 8.22
CA THR A 15 3.85 7.66 9.20
C THR A 15 4.23 8.85 10.13
N PRO A 16 4.52 8.63 11.43
CA PRO A 16 4.67 7.36 12.15
C PRO A 16 3.36 6.77 12.71
N SER A 17 2.23 7.42 12.54
CA SER A 17 0.93 6.99 13.08
C SER A 17 0.18 5.97 12.20
N ALA A 18 0.81 5.48 11.13
CA ALA A 18 0.18 4.54 10.19
C ALA A 18 -0.10 3.17 10.85
N ASN A 19 -1.35 2.69 10.76
CA ASN A 19 -1.71 1.35 11.22
C ASN A 19 -1.05 0.30 10.30
N LYS A 20 -0.18 -0.54 10.88
CA LYS A 20 0.54 -1.62 10.18
C LYS A 20 -0.38 -2.63 9.47
N GLU A 21 -1.61 -2.80 9.96
CA GLU A 21 -2.61 -3.70 9.36
C GLU A 21 -3.10 -3.21 7.99
N LEU A 22 -2.83 -1.95 7.63
CA LEU A 22 -3.17 -1.39 6.33
C LEU A 22 -2.14 -1.71 5.25
N PHE A 23 -1.14 -2.53 5.56
CA PHE A 23 -0.08 -2.89 4.62
C PHE A 23 0.02 -4.39 4.51
N VAL A 24 0.07 -4.86 3.27
CA VAL A 24 0.33 -6.26 2.94
C VAL A 24 1.59 -6.32 2.09
N ARG A 25 2.48 -7.25 2.43
CA ARG A 25 3.64 -7.60 1.62
C ARG A 25 3.62 -9.09 1.30
N ALA A 26 4.03 -9.44 0.09
CA ALA A 26 4.28 -10.82 -0.31
C ALA A 26 5.78 -11.08 -0.29
N ILE A 27 6.18 -12.22 0.29
CA ILE A 27 7.57 -12.66 0.38
C ILE A 27 7.71 -13.96 -0.40
N ASP A 28 8.67 -14.03 -1.32
CA ASP A 28 9.07 -15.30 -1.93
C ASP A 28 9.86 -16.12 -0.91
N LYS A 29 9.36 -17.30 -0.54
CA LYS A 29 9.99 -18.14 0.49
C LYS A 29 11.32 -18.74 0.05
N THR A 30 11.61 -18.80 -1.25
CA THR A 30 12.85 -19.38 -1.78
C THR A 30 14.02 -18.41 -1.71
N THR A 31 13.77 -17.13 -1.97
CA THR A 31 14.78 -16.06 -1.94
C THR A 31 14.71 -15.18 -0.70
N ASN A 32 13.61 -15.28 0.07
CA ASN A 32 13.27 -14.39 1.18
C ASN A 32 13.12 -12.91 0.78
N GLU A 33 12.92 -12.64 -0.51
CA GLU A 33 12.75 -11.28 -1.04
C GLU A 33 11.28 -10.84 -0.98
N VAL A 34 11.05 -9.53 -0.78
CA VAL A 34 9.72 -8.94 -0.93
C VAL A 34 9.40 -8.84 -2.42
N VAL A 35 8.37 -9.56 -2.86
CA VAL A 35 7.98 -9.67 -4.28
C VAL A 35 6.63 -9.02 -4.59
N GLY A 36 5.93 -8.55 -3.57
CA GLY A 36 4.67 -7.83 -3.75
C GLY A 36 4.38 -6.90 -2.58
N PHE A 37 3.66 -5.82 -2.86
CA PHE A 37 3.23 -4.85 -1.87
C PHE A 37 1.87 -4.28 -2.25
N LEU A 38 1.02 -4.07 -1.24
CA LEU A 38 -0.19 -3.27 -1.32
C LEU A 38 -0.32 -2.49 0.00
N GLY A 39 -0.37 -1.17 -0.11
CA GLY A 39 -0.73 -0.30 0.99
C GLY A 39 -2.22 0.06 0.95
N SER A 40 -2.69 0.68 2.01
CA SER A 40 -4.06 1.16 2.12
C SER A 40 -4.10 2.45 2.93
N ILE A 41 -4.91 3.39 2.45
CA ILE A 41 -4.97 4.73 2.99
C ILE A 41 -6.39 4.98 3.52
N PRO A 42 -6.58 5.19 4.83
CA PRO A 42 -7.90 5.43 5.40
C PRO A 42 -8.34 6.86 5.05
N ARG A 43 -9.58 6.99 4.60
CA ARG A 43 -10.19 8.26 4.24
C ARG A 43 -11.63 8.33 4.74
N LYS A 44 -12.05 9.54 5.09
CA LYS A 44 -13.46 9.85 5.36
C LYS A 44 -14.01 10.55 4.13
N LEU A 45 -15.03 9.97 3.50
CA LEU A 45 -15.70 10.60 2.36
C LEU A 45 -17.10 11.04 2.78
N SER A 46 -17.51 12.20 2.29
CA SER A 46 -18.87 12.71 2.45
C SER A 46 -19.60 12.56 1.12
N ILE A 47 -20.63 11.72 1.08
CA ILE A 47 -21.44 11.47 -0.11
C ILE A 47 -22.89 11.77 0.28
N GLU A 48 -23.51 12.72 -0.43
CA GLU A 48 -24.91 13.14 -0.18
C GLU A 48 -25.18 13.52 1.28
N GLY A 49 -24.25 14.25 1.91
CA GLY A 49 -24.35 14.69 3.31
C GLY A 49 -24.09 13.60 4.36
N LYS A 50 -23.91 12.33 3.95
CA LYS A 50 -23.53 11.23 4.84
C LYS A 50 -22.02 11.02 4.83
N ARG A 51 -21.44 10.76 6.01
CA ARG A 51 -20.01 10.48 6.18
C ARG A 51 -19.77 8.98 6.25
N TYR A 52 -18.78 8.51 5.51
CA TYR A 52 -18.38 7.11 5.44
C TYR A 52 -16.87 6.99 5.66
N ASN A 53 -16.47 5.94 6.37
CA ASN A 53 -15.07 5.55 6.47
C ASN A 53 -14.76 4.59 5.32
N PHE A 54 -13.78 4.95 4.50
CA PHE A 54 -13.31 4.14 3.39
C PHE A 54 -11.83 3.84 3.52
N ILE A 55 -11.42 2.74 2.91
CA ILE A 55 -10.02 2.40 2.69
C ILE A 55 -9.75 2.49 1.20
N ILE A 56 -8.76 3.29 0.83
CA ILE A 56 -8.31 3.40 -0.57
C ILE A 56 -7.08 2.50 -0.73
N PRO A 57 -7.16 1.42 -1.54
CA PRO A 57 -5.99 0.61 -1.85
C PRO A 57 -5.00 1.43 -2.67
N ALA A 58 -3.72 1.26 -2.36
CA ALA A 58 -2.68 2.19 -2.73
C ALA A 58 -1.38 1.43 -3.08
N TRP A 59 -0.77 1.80 -4.21
CA TRP A 59 0.61 1.43 -4.55
C TRP A 59 0.79 -0.09 -4.69
N LEU A 60 -0.15 -0.72 -5.41
CA LEU A 60 -0.02 -2.11 -5.82
C LEU A 60 1.26 -2.26 -6.66
N ALA A 61 2.21 -3.02 -6.13
CA ALA A 61 3.46 -3.34 -6.81
C ALA A 61 3.69 -4.84 -6.77
N VAL A 62 4.03 -5.42 -7.92
CA VAL A 62 4.39 -6.83 -8.06
C VAL A 62 5.72 -6.90 -8.80
N HIS A 63 6.68 -7.59 -8.20
CA HIS A 63 7.99 -7.83 -8.79
C HIS A 63 7.83 -8.49 -10.16
N TRP A 64 8.59 -8.04 -11.16
CA TRP A 64 8.38 -8.41 -12.57
C TRP A 64 8.42 -9.92 -12.83
N LYS A 65 9.24 -10.68 -12.07
CA LYS A 65 9.29 -12.16 -12.15
C LYS A 65 8.03 -12.87 -11.63
N HIS A 66 7.14 -12.16 -10.93
CA HIS A 66 5.92 -12.69 -10.31
C HIS A 66 4.63 -12.17 -10.95
N GLN A 67 4.74 -11.31 -11.97
CA GLN A 67 3.57 -10.75 -12.66
C GLN A 67 2.85 -11.81 -13.50
N LYS A 68 1.54 -11.61 -13.71
CA LYS A 68 0.67 -12.45 -14.55
C LYS A 68 0.58 -13.92 -14.11
N LYS A 69 0.62 -14.19 -12.80
CA LYS A 69 0.55 -15.54 -12.22
C LYS A 69 -0.77 -15.85 -11.50
N GLY A 70 -1.79 -14.99 -11.68
CA GLY A 70 -3.00 -14.97 -10.83
C GLY A 70 -2.73 -14.28 -9.51
#